data_AF-A0A7K7V4M2-F1
#
_entry.id   AF-A0A7K7V4M2-F1
#
_cell.length_a   1.000
_cell.length_b   1.000
_cell.length_c   1.000
_cell.angle_alpha   90.00
_cell.angle_beta   90.00
_cell.angle_gamma   90.00
#
_symmetry.space_group_name_H-M   'P 1'
#
loop_
_entity.id
_entity.type
_entity.pdbx_description
1 polymer ?
#
loop_
_entity_poly.entity_id
_entity_poly.type
_entity_poly.pdbx_seq_one_letter_code
_entity_poly.pdbx_strand_id
1 'polypeptide(L)'
;QVQLGQADIKCPITECSEHLDETTVLYNLPHDDIIKYKYFLELSRIDSSTKPCPQCKHFTTFRRRGHIPTPAKLENKYKIQCPSCQFVWCFKCHSPWHEGVNCKEYKKGDKLLRHWANEIEHGQRNAQKCPKCKIHIQRTEGCDHMTCSQCNTNFCYRCGERYRQLRFFGDHTSNLSIFGCKYRYLPERPHLRRLVRGSVCAGKLLITPLILVLGLALGAVAVVIGKN
;
A
#
# COMPACT_ATOMS: atom_id res chain seq x y z
N GLN A 1 33.28 -1.62 12.06
CA GLN A 1 33.76 -0.53 11.18
C GLN A 1 32.86 -0.57 9.95
N VAL A 2 31.91 0.36 9.82
CA VAL A 2 30.95 0.35 8.70
C VAL A 2 31.69 0.97 7.53
N GLN A 3 32.11 0.17 6.57
CA GLN A 3 32.60 0.69 5.29
C GLN A 3 31.42 1.44 4.65
N LEU A 4 31.61 2.73 4.39
CA LEU A 4 30.69 3.55 3.61
C LEU A 4 30.40 2.81 2.31
N GLY A 5 29.18 2.32 2.15
CA GLY A 5 28.80 1.45 1.04
C GLY A 5 28.74 2.27 -0.24
N GLN A 6 29.78 2.18 -1.06
CA GLN A 6 29.69 2.58 -2.45
C GLN A 6 28.68 1.64 -3.12
N ALA A 7 27.62 2.20 -3.70
CA ALA A 7 26.55 1.42 -4.32
C ALA A 7 26.97 0.99 -5.73
N ASP A 8 27.83 -0.03 -5.80
CA ASP A 8 28.32 -0.54 -7.07
C ASP A 8 27.28 -1.51 -7.68
N ILE A 9 26.68 -1.13 -8.82
CA ILE A 9 25.72 -1.96 -9.54
C ILE A 9 26.49 -2.82 -10.54
N LYS A 10 26.49 -4.14 -10.34
CA LYS A 10 27.16 -5.09 -11.25
C LYS A 10 26.42 -5.22 -12.58
N CYS A 11 27.18 -5.46 -13.64
CA CYS A 11 26.61 -5.83 -14.93
C CYS A 11 25.75 -7.10 -14.78
N PRO A 12 24.53 -7.13 -15.35
CA PRO A 12 23.66 -8.31 -15.26
C PRO A 12 24.11 -9.49 -16.13
N ILE A 13 25.12 -9.29 -16.98
CA ILE A 13 25.71 -10.34 -17.83
C ILE A 13 26.60 -11.23 -16.96
N THR A 14 26.32 -12.53 -16.92
CA THR A 14 26.98 -13.49 -16.00
C THR A 14 28.49 -13.61 -16.17
N GLU A 15 29.01 -13.28 -17.34
CA GLU A 15 30.43 -13.34 -17.69
C GLU A 15 31.14 -11.99 -17.54
N CYS A 16 30.40 -10.93 -17.21
CA CYS A 16 30.91 -9.58 -17.05
C CYS A 16 31.07 -9.24 -15.57
N SER A 17 32.29 -8.91 -15.15
CA SER A 17 32.58 -8.46 -13.76
C SER A 17 32.62 -6.93 -13.62
N GLU A 18 32.23 -6.22 -14.68
CA GLU A 18 32.19 -4.76 -14.69
C GLU A 18 31.01 -4.20 -13.88
N HIS A 19 31.11 -2.93 -13.53
CA HIS A 19 30.08 -2.18 -12.84
C HIS A 19 29.48 -1.13 -13.77
N LEU A 20 28.17 -0.89 -13.63
CA LEU A 20 27.48 0.14 -14.38
C LEU A 20 27.83 1.52 -13.79
N ASP A 21 28.27 2.42 -14.66
CA ASP A 21 28.47 3.82 -14.29
C ASP A 21 27.13 4.50 -13.95
N GLU A 22 27.16 5.44 -13.00
CA GLU A 22 25.99 6.18 -12.55
C GLU A 22 25.25 6.85 -13.72
N THR A 23 25.96 7.39 -14.71
CA THR A 23 25.35 8.00 -15.90
C THR A 23 24.54 7.01 -16.73
N THR A 24 25.05 5.78 -16.88
CA THR A 24 24.38 4.71 -17.61
C THR A 24 23.12 4.27 -16.87
N VAL A 25 23.19 4.17 -15.55
CA VAL A 25 22.03 3.85 -14.71
C VAL A 25 20.96 4.93 -14.82
N LEU A 26 21.34 6.21 -14.69
CA LEU A 26 20.40 7.33 -14.75
C LEU A 26 19.73 7.49 -16.12
N TYR A 27 20.45 7.23 -17.22
CA TYR A 27 19.90 7.32 -18.57
C TYR A 27 18.85 6.24 -18.87
N ASN A 28 18.99 5.05 -18.27
CA ASN A 28 18.13 3.90 -18.53
C ASN A 28 16.98 3.73 -17.52
N LEU A 29 16.88 4.59 -16.50
CA LEU A 29 15.83 4.52 -15.49
C LEU A 29 14.67 5.48 -15.77
N PRO A 30 13.42 5.06 -15.53
CA PRO A 30 12.28 5.98 -15.51
C PRO A 30 12.39 6.97 -14.34
N HIS A 31 11.75 8.14 -14.46
CA HIS A 31 11.88 9.25 -13.51
C HIS A 31 11.63 8.86 -12.04
N ASP A 32 10.61 8.03 -11.77
CA ASP A 32 10.29 7.56 -10.42
C ASP A 32 11.41 6.70 -9.81
N ASP A 33 12.15 5.97 -10.65
CA ASP A 33 13.26 5.12 -10.21
C ASP A 33 14.56 5.90 -10.09
N ILE A 34 14.75 6.96 -10.88
CA ILE A 34 15.86 7.92 -10.69
C ILE A 34 15.78 8.54 -9.28
N ILE A 35 14.60 8.96 -8.84
CA ILE A 35 14.41 9.52 -7.49
C ILE A 35 14.80 8.50 -6.42
N LYS A 36 14.41 7.24 -6.59
CA LYS A 36 14.76 6.15 -5.66
C LYS A 36 16.25 5.90 -5.66
N TYR A 37 16.88 5.79 -6.84
CA TYR A 37 18.32 5.56 -6.99
C TYR A 37 19.12 6.63 -6.25
N LYS A 38 18.84 7.91 -6.52
CA LYS A 38 19.51 9.04 -5.84
C LYS A 38 19.31 9.00 -4.33
N TYR A 39 18.09 8.72 -3.87
CA TYR A 39 17.79 8.58 -2.44
C TYR A 39 18.59 7.45 -1.77
N PHE A 40 18.73 6.29 -2.43
CA PHE A 40 19.51 5.17 -1.88
C PHE A 40 21.01 5.46 -1.88
N LEU A 41 21.52 6.13 -2.91
CA LEU A 41 22.91 6.57 -2.98
C LEU A 41 23.23 7.57 -1.87
N GLU A 42 22.32 8.51 -1.62
CA GLU A 42 22.48 9.48 -0.54
C GLU A 42 22.43 8.78 0.83
N LEU A 43 21.52 7.81 1.03
CA LEU A 43 21.47 6.99 2.24
C LEU A 43 22.76 6.21 2.50
N SER A 44 23.46 5.75 1.46
CA SER A 44 24.69 4.96 1.63
C SER A 44 25.90 5.81 2.02
N ARG A 45 25.87 7.10 1.69
CA ARG A 45 26.90 8.09 2.02
C ARG A 45 26.72 8.71 3.41
N ILE A 46 25.55 8.55 4.02
CA ILE A 46 25.19 9.23 5.26
C ILE A 46 25.72 8.49 6.50
N ASP A 47 26.27 9.26 7.45
CA ASP A 47 26.68 8.76 8.76
C ASP A 47 25.51 8.27 9.63
N SER A 48 25.80 7.35 10.55
CA SER A 48 24.82 6.82 11.52
C SER A 48 24.10 7.88 12.39
N SER A 49 24.63 9.11 12.42
CA SER A 49 24.08 10.28 13.10
C SER A 49 22.93 10.95 12.34
N THR A 50 22.69 10.59 11.08
CA THR A 50 21.66 11.19 10.24
C THR A 50 20.76 10.09 9.68
N LYS A 51 19.45 10.28 9.76
CA LYS A 51 18.46 9.32 9.28
C LYS A 51 17.26 10.03 8.65
N PRO A 52 16.65 9.45 7.60
CA PRO A 52 15.46 10.01 6.98
C PRO A 52 14.24 9.84 7.90
N CYS A 53 13.33 10.81 7.89
CA CYS A 53 12.03 10.67 8.53
C CYS A 53 11.27 9.47 7.93
N PRO A 54 10.71 8.55 8.74
CA PRO A 54 9.98 7.38 8.24
C PRO A 54 8.68 7.71 7.49
N GLN A 55 8.17 8.94 7.63
CA GLN A 55 6.92 9.37 6.98
C GLN A 55 7.16 10.18 5.69
N CYS A 56 8.03 11.20 5.73
CA CYS A 56 8.23 12.11 4.60
C CYS A 56 9.62 12.03 3.95
N LYS A 57 10.51 11.15 4.44
CA LYS A 57 11.89 10.97 3.98
C LYS A 57 12.83 12.17 4.18
N HIS A 58 12.39 13.25 4.84
CA HIS A 58 13.25 14.38 5.18
C HIS A 58 14.41 13.95 6.10
N PHE A 59 15.65 14.23 5.71
CA PHE A 59 16.83 13.87 6.48
C PHE A 59 16.94 14.67 7.78
N THR A 60 17.10 13.97 8.89
CA THR A 60 17.28 14.59 10.22
C THR A 60 18.59 14.15 10.83
N THR A 61 19.40 15.13 11.23
CA THR A 61 20.68 14.90 11.92
C THR A 61 20.47 14.93 13.43
N PHE A 62 20.91 13.89 14.13
CA PHE A 62 20.83 13.78 15.58
C PHE A 62 22.15 14.19 16.22
N ARG A 63 22.20 15.43 16.77
CA ARG A 63 23.35 15.90 17.55
C ARG A 63 23.08 15.75 19.03
N ARG A 64 23.93 14.98 19.74
CA ARG A 64 23.89 14.92 21.21
C ARG A 64 24.23 16.31 21.76
N ARG A 65 23.25 17.11 22.16
CA ARG A 65 23.53 18.31 22.97
C ARG A 65 24.01 17.83 24.35
N GLY A 66 25.20 18.30 24.75
CA GLY A 66 25.86 17.96 26.01
C GLY A 66 25.23 18.63 27.23
N HIS A 67 23.95 18.33 27.52
CA HIS A 67 23.31 18.73 28.76
C HIS A 67 23.29 17.57 29.77
N ILE A 68 23.67 17.87 31.01
CA ILE A 68 23.62 16.99 32.18
C ILE A 68 22.18 16.44 32.31
N PRO A 69 21.93 15.12 32.18
CA PRO A 69 20.57 14.59 32.17
C PRO A 69 20.08 14.36 33.60
N THR A 70 18.98 15.01 33.96
CA THR A 70 18.13 14.60 35.09
C THR A 70 17.48 13.23 34.81
N PRO A 71 17.14 12.43 35.83
CA PRO A 71 16.71 11.03 35.67
C PRO A 71 15.51 10.83 34.73
N ALA A 72 14.55 11.77 34.72
CA ALA A 72 13.37 11.73 33.83
C ALA A 72 13.67 12.01 32.35
N LYS A 73 14.87 12.54 32.01
CA LYS A 73 15.24 12.92 30.62
C LYS A 73 15.99 11.84 29.84
N LEU A 74 16.32 10.70 30.46
CA LEU A 74 17.13 9.67 29.80
C LEU A 74 16.37 8.97 28.67
N GLU A 75 15.06 8.73 28.85
CA GLU A 75 14.24 8.05 27.84
C GLU A 75 13.97 8.94 26.61
N ASN A 76 13.80 10.24 26.81
CA ASN A 76 13.52 11.21 25.75
C ASN A 76 14.72 11.55 24.84
N LYS A 77 15.90 10.97 25.09
CA LYS A 77 17.12 11.26 24.32
C LYS A 77 16.98 10.96 22.82
N TYR A 78 16.15 9.99 22.43
CA TYR A 78 16.00 9.59 21.02
C TYR A 78 14.71 10.11 20.37
N LYS A 79 13.96 10.98 21.05
CA LYS A 79 12.72 11.59 20.54
C LYS A 79 13.06 12.67 19.52
N ILE A 80 12.53 12.53 18.30
CA ILE A 80 12.70 13.50 17.23
C ILE A 80 11.34 13.87 16.67
N GLN A 81 11.10 15.17 16.47
CA GLN A 81 9.98 15.68 15.69
C GLN A 81 10.52 16.14 14.33
N CYS A 82 9.95 15.61 13.25
CA CYS A 82 10.35 16.02 11.90
C CYS A 82 9.89 17.46 11.62
N PRO A 83 10.77 18.37 11.16
CA PRO A 83 10.37 19.75 10.87
C PRO A 83 9.44 19.86 9.66
N SER A 84 9.50 18.93 8.71
CA SER A 84 8.71 18.99 7.47
C SER A 84 7.29 18.44 7.61
N CYS A 85 7.10 17.35 8.37
CA CYS A 85 5.78 16.71 8.51
C CYS A 85 5.28 16.60 9.95
N GLN A 86 6.01 17.17 10.91
CA GLN A 86 5.70 17.14 12.35
C GLN A 86 5.60 15.75 12.98
N PHE A 87 5.91 14.68 12.22
CA PHE A 87 5.89 13.32 12.73
C PHE A 87 6.92 13.13 13.84
N VAL A 88 6.49 12.54 14.97
CA VAL A 88 7.33 12.28 16.13
C VAL A 88 7.76 10.81 16.13
N TRP A 89 9.06 10.57 16.13
CA TRP A 89 9.63 9.23 15.95
C TRP A 89 10.88 9.02 16.79
N CYS A 90 11.23 7.75 16.99
CA CYS A 90 12.41 7.34 17.73
C CYS A 90 13.62 7.15 16.80
N PHE A 91 14.67 7.95 16.98
CA PHE A 91 15.88 7.89 16.17
C PHE A 91 16.59 6.53 16.25
N LYS A 92 16.48 5.82 17.38
CA LYS A 92 17.15 4.54 17.61
C LYS A 92 16.53 3.40 16.78
N CYS A 93 15.22 3.22 16.83
CA CYS A 93 14.51 2.11 16.20
C CYS A 93 13.73 2.49 14.92
N HIS A 94 13.73 3.77 14.53
CA HIS A 94 13.05 4.28 13.33
C HIS A 94 11.53 4.03 13.30
N SER A 95 10.92 3.91 14.48
CA SER A 95 9.47 3.70 14.67
C SER A 95 8.79 4.98 15.20
N PRO A 96 7.44 5.07 15.16
CA PRO A 96 6.71 6.11 15.88
C PRO A 96 7.20 6.24 17.34
N TRP A 97 7.17 7.45 17.89
CA TRP A 97 7.61 7.67 19.26
C TRP A 97 6.75 6.84 20.24
N HIS A 98 7.43 6.14 21.14
CA HIS A 98 6.81 5.21 22.08
C HIS A 98 7.22 5.58 23.51
N GLU A 99 6.33 6.29 24.19
CA GLU A 99 6.54 6.75 25.56
C GLU A 99 6.27 5.64 26.57
N GLY A 100 7.10 5.53 27.61
CA GLY A 100 6.94 4.54 28.69
C GLY A 100 7.30 3.10 28.33
N VAL A 101 7.79 2.83 27.12
CA VAL A 101 8.32 1.52 26.71
C VAL A 101 9.63 1.66 25.96
N ASN A 102 10.53 0.69 26.14
CA ASN A 102 11.80 0.71 25.41
C ASN A 102 11.63 0.16 23.97
N CYS A 103 12.64 0.40 23.12
CA CYS A 103 12.57 -0.03 21.71
C CYS A 103 12.39 -1.54 21.50
N LYS A 104 12.86 -2.38 22.43
CA LYS A 104 12.74 -3.85 22.32
C LYS A 104 11.29 -4.27 22.59
N GLU A 105 10.68 -3.72 23.65
CA GLU A 105 9.28 -3.93 24.00
C GLU A 105 8.33 -3.44 22.92
N TYR A 106 8.54 -2.23 22.41
CA TYR A 106 7.74 -1.69 21.31
C TYR A 106 7.78 -2.62 20.09
N LYS A 107 8.97 -3.08 19.69
CA LYS A 107 9.14 -3.99 18.55
C LYS A 107 8.47 -5.34 18.80
N LYS A 108 8.54 -5.86 20.03
CA LYS A 108 7.84 -7.10 20.42
C LYS A 108 6.32 -6.91 20.34
N GLY A 109 5.80 -5.81 20.87
CA GLY A 109 4.38 -5.45 20.80
C GLY A 109 3.88 -5.30 19.36
N ASP A 110 4.60 -4.56 18.51
CA ASP A 110 4.25 -4.42 17.07
C ASP A 110 4.23 -5.77 16.35
N LYS A 111 5.18 -6.66 16.65
CA LYS A 111 5.20 -8.02 16.10
C LYS A 111 3.99 -8.84 16.55
N LEU A 112 3.64 -8.78 17.84
CA LEU A 112 2.48 -9.49 18.40
C LEU A 112 1.17 -8.96 17.80
N LEU A 113 1.00 -7.65 17.70
CA LEU A 113 -0.16 -7.02 17.09
C LEU A 113 -0.33 -7.45 15.63
N ARG A 114 0.77 -7.48 14.86
CA ARG A 114 0.74 -7.98 13.47
C ARG A 114 0.42 -9.46 13.37
N HIS A 115 0.89 -10.28 14.31
CA HIS A 115 0.57 -11.70 14.34
C HIS A 115 -0.93 -11.88 14.60
N TRP A 116 -1.41 -11.34 15.71
CA TRP A 116 -2.82 -11.37 16.10
C TRP A 116 -3.73 -10.84 14.99
N ALA A 117 -3.42 -9.70 14.38
CA ALA A 117 -4.23 -9.13 13.30
C ALA A 117 -4.39 -10.08 12.10
N ASN A 118 -3.40 -10.93 11.83
CA ASN A 118 -3.41 -11.87 10.71
C ASN A 118 -3.94 -13.25 11.07
N GLU A 119 -4.13 -13.57 12.36
CA GLU A 119 -4.76 -14.81 12.80
C GLU A 119 -6.18 -14.89 12.25
N ILE A 120 -6.60 -16.12 11.92
CA ILE A 120 -7.90 -16.42 11.36
C ILE A 120 -8.70 -17.14 12.43
N GLU A 121 -9.69 -16.47 12.99
CA GLU A 121 -10.67 -17.03 13.91
C GLU A 121 -12.02 -17.11 13.20
N HIS A 122 -12.73 -18.24 13.36
CA HIS A 122 -14.04 -18.46 12.72
C HIS A 122 -14.07 -18.18 11.20
N GLY A 123 -12.94 -18.43 10.52
CA GLY A 123 -12.80 -18.24 9.06
C GLY A 123 -12.62 -16.77 8.62
N GLN A 124 -12.34 -15.84 9.52
CA GLN A 124 -12.03 -14.43 9.22
C GLN A 124 -10.81 -13.93 9.99
N ARG A 125 -10.10 -12.93 9.44
CA ARG A 125 -8.96 -12.32 10.12
C ARG A 125 -9.43 -11.46 11.30
N ASN A 126 -8.66 -11.47 12.39
CA ASN A 126 -8.96 -10.66 13.57
C ASN A 126 -8.97 -9.16 13.27
N ALA A 127 -8.08 -8.68 12.40
CA ALA A 127 -8.11 -7.29 11.91
C ALA A 127 -7.74 -7.19 10.43
N GLN A 128 -8.46 -6.34 9.70
CA GLN A 128 -8.20 -6.09 8.28
C GLN A 128 -7.52 -4.74 8.04
N LYS A 129 -6.56 -4.71 7.11
CA LYS A 129 -5.92 -3.44 6.70
C LYS A 129 -6.83 -2.63 5.79
N CYS A 130 -6.93 -1.33 6.07
CA CYS A 130 -7.52 -0.39 5.13
C CYS A 130 -6.73 -0.42 3.80
N PRO A 131 -7.39 -0.54 2.63
CA PRO A 131 -6.69 -0.58 1.34
C PRO A 131 -5.94 0.73 1.01
N LYS A 132 -6.38 1.87 1.57
CA LYS A 132 -5.80 3.19 1.32
C LYS A 132 -4.68 3.52 2.32
N CYS A 133 -4.99 3.70 3.60
CA CYS A 133 -4.02 4.14 4.60
C CYS A 133 -3.30 3.00 5.37
N LYS A 134 -3.65 1.74 5.09
CA LYS A 134 -3.02 0.53 5.67
C LYS A 134 -3.13 0.33 7.19
N ILE A 135 -3.89 1.18 7.90
CA ILE A 135 -4.22 0.96 9.32
C ILE A 135 -5.00 -0.36 9.49
N HIS A 136 -4.71 -1.10 10.55
CA HIS A 136 -5.50 -2.27 10.94
C HIS A 136 -6.80 -1.82 11.59
N ILE A 137 -7.90 -2.40 11.14
CA ILE A 137 -9.25 -2.12 11.62
C ILE A 137 -9.78 -3.47 12.11
N GLN A 138 -10.20 -3.54 13.36
CA GLN A 138 -10.93 -4.68 13.90
C GLN A 138 -12.42 -4.45 13.68
N ARG A 139 -13.14 -5.51 13.30
CA ARG A 139 -14.60 -5.49 13.24
C ARG A 139 -15.17 -5.96 14.57
N THR A 140 -16.12 -5.20 15.11
CA THR A 140 -16.91 -5.62 16.28
C THR A 140 -18.06 -6.54 15.87
N GLU A 141 -18.92 -6.13 14.92
CA GLU A 141 -20.09 -6.93 14.50
C GLU A 141 -20.56 -6.70 13.03
N GLY A 142 -21.35 -7.67 12.53
CA GLY A 142 -22.53 -7.43 11.67
C GLY A 142 -22.36 -7.21 10.16
N CYS A 143 -21.31 -6.56 9.67
CA CYS A 143 -21.22 -6.24 8.22
C CYS A 143 -19.80 -6.33 7.66
N ASP A 144 -19.68 -6.79 6.41
CA ASP A 144 -18.42 -6.78 5.68
C ASP A 144 -18.10 -5.41 5.07
N HIS A 145 -19.10 -4.53 4.94
CA HIS A 145 -18.89 -3.17 4.42
C HIS A 145 -18.44 -2.25 5.55
N MET A 146 -17.16 -1.84 5.51
CA MET A 146 -16.57 -0.97 6.51
C MET A 146 -16.08 0.35 5.93
N THR A 147 -16.14 1.41 6.73
CA THR A 147 -15.60 2.73 6.41
C THR A 147 -14.41 3.00 7.32
N CYS A 148 -13.24 3.28 6.74
CA CYS A 148 -12.06 3.61 7.52
C CYS A 148 -12.22 5.00 8.17
N SER A 149 -12.19 5.09 9.49
CA SER A 149 -12.30 6.35 10.25
C SER A 149 -11.18 7.36 9.97
N GLN A 150 -10.01 6.89 9.52
CA GLN A 150 -8.85 7.76 9.29
C GLN A 150 -8.83 8.38 7.88
N CYS A 151 -9.37 7.69 6.87
CA CYS A 151 -9.26 8.12 5.48
C CYS A 151 -10.57 8.03 4.69
N ASN A 152 -11.68 7.77 5.37
CA ASN A 152 -13.05 7.67 4.88
C ASN A 152 -13.21 6.75 3.65
N THR A 153 -12.33 5.74 3.54
CA THR A 153 -12.40 4.77 2.45
C THR A 153 -13.31 3.62 2.81
N ASN A 154 -14.31 3.37 1.96
CA ASN A 154 -15.19 2.22 2.03
C ASN A 154 -14.49 0.97 1.47
N PHE A 155 -14.43 -0.10 2.25
CA PHE A 155 -13.76 -1.35 1.87
C PHE A 155 -14.46 -2.58 2.46
N CYS A 156 -14.24 -3.72 1.83
CA CYS A 156 -14.75 -5.00 2.27
C CYS A 156 -13.81 -5.62 3.30
N TYR A 157 -14.32 -5.90 4.50
CA TYR A 157 -13.55 -6.50 5.59
C TYR A 157 -13.03 -7.89 5.24
N ARG A 158 -13.80 -8.69 4.50
CA ARG A 158 -13.42 -10.07 4.16
C ARG A 158 -12.22 -10.14 3.22
N CYS A 159 -12.21 -9.33 2.17
CA CYS A 159 -11.14 -9.38 1.16
C CYS A 159 -10.12 -8.25 1.23
N GLY A 160 -10.42 -7.17 1.97
CA GLY A 160 -9.57 -5.99 2.08
C GLY A 160 -9.63 -5.04 0.89
N GLU A 161 -10.50 -5.29 -0.09
CA GLU A 161 -10.59 -4.47 -1.30
C GLU A 161 -11.53 -3.29 -1.12
N ARG A 162 -11.23 -2.18 -1.80
CA ARG A 162 -12.07 -0.98 -1.80
C ARG A 162 -13.38 -1.28 -2.54
N TYR A 163 -14.51 -0.83 -1.99
CA TYR A 163 -15.77 -0.82 -2.74
C TYR A 163 -15.65 0.13 -3.92
N ARG A 164 -15.79 -0.40 -5.13
CA ARG A 164 -15.85 0.37 -6.37
C ARG A 164 -17.28 0.31 -6.89
N GLN A 165 -17.87 1.46 -7.14
CA GLN A 165 -19.18 1.55 -7.78
C GLN A 165 -18.95 1.65 -9.29
N LEU A 166 -18.95 0.51 -9.97
CA LEU A 166 -18.83 0.44 -11.41
C LEU A 166 -20.09 -0.20 -11.95
N ARG A 167 -21.10 0.62 -12.31
CA ARG A 167 -22.42 0.15 -12.78
C ARG A 167 -22.32 -0.97 -13.83
N PHE A 168 -21.36 -0.84 -14.74
CA PHE A 168 -21.09 -1.84 -15.78
C PHE A 168 -20.56 -3.18 -15.22
N PHE A 169 -19.62 -3.13 -14.28
CA PHE A 169 -18.89 -4.30 -13.78
C PHE A 169 -19.56 -4.98 -12.57
N GLY A 170 -20.58 -4.33 -11.99
CA GLY A 170 -21.34 -4.80 -10.84
C GLY A 170 -20.89 -4.21 -9.52
N ASP A 171 -21.54 -4.64 -8.44
CA ASP A 171 -21.24 -4.29 -7.05
C ASP A 171 -20.27 -5.32 -6.43
N HIS A 172 -19.66 -4.98 -5.30
CA HIS A 172 -18.71 -5.91 -4.68
C HIS A 172 -19.39 -7.14 -4.03
N THR A 173 -20.68 -7.04 -3.73
CA THR A 173 -21.47 -8.04 -3.00
C THR A 173 -22.04 -9.14 -3.89
N SER A 174 -22.19 -8.93 -5.20
CA SER A 174 -22.70 -9.97 -6.10
C SER A 174 -21.65 -11.03 -6.44
N ASN A 175 -22.11 -12.29 -6.55
CA ASN A 175 -21.25 -13.44 -6.84
C ASN A 175 -20.56 -13.35 -8.21
N LEU A 176 -21.33 -12.99 -9.24
CA LEU A 176 -20.89 -12.87 -10.64
C LEU A 176 -20.32 -11.50 -10.99
N SER A 177 -20.27 -10.56 -10.03
CA SER A 177 -19.62 -9.28 -10.26
C SER A 177 -18.14 -9.48 -10.54
N ILE A 178 -17.65 -8.78 -11.55
CA ILE A 178 -16.30 -8.96 -12.08
C ILE A 178 -15.27 -8.58 -11.01
N PHE A 179 -15.57 -7.55 -10.22
CA PHE A 179 -14.78 -7.10 -9.06
C PHE A 179 -15.46 -7.43 -7.72
N GLY A 180 -16.26 -8.50 -7.70
CA GLY A 180 -16.92 -8.98 -6.48
C GLY A 180 -15.94 -9.59 -5.46
N CYS A 181 -16.38 -9.76 -4.22
CA CYS A 181 -15.56 -10.37 -3.17
C CYS A 181 -15.07 -11.77 -3.55
N LYS A 182 -13.76 -12.02 -3.45
CA LYS A 182 -13.15 -13.33 -3.77
C LYS A 182 -13.57 -14.44 -2.80
N TYR A 183 -13.92 -14.09 -1.57
CA TYR A 183 -14.32 -15.06 -0.54
C TYR A 183 -15.81 -15.38 -0.54
N ARG A 184 -16.61 -14.75 -1.42
CA ARG A 184 -18.06 -14.96 -1.50
C ARG A 184 -18.46 -15.97 -2.59
N TYR A 185 -17.70 -16.04 -3.68
CA TYR A 185 -17.99 -16.94 -4.80
C TYR A 185 -16.82 -17.88 -5.07
N LEU A 186 -17.05 -19.20 -4.97
CA LEU A 186 -16.04 -20.23 -5.21
C LEU A 186 -14.69 -19.97 -4.50
N PRO A 187 -14.66 -19.72 -3.17
CA PRO A 187 -13.44 -19.34 -2.44
C PRO A 187 -12.27 -20.30 -2.71
N GLU A 188 -12.55 -21.61 -2.67
CA GLU A 188 -11.60 -22.70 -2.87
C GLU A 188 -11.20 -22.96 -4.33
N ARG A 189 -11.88 -22.34 -5.31
CA ARG A 189 -11.62 -22.56 -6.75
C ARG A 189 -11.30 -21.24 -7.45
N PRO A 190 -10.11 -20.64 -7.23
CA PRO A 190 -9.77 -19.31 -7.74
C PRO A 190 -9.74 -19.24 -9.27
N HIS A 191 -9.29 -20.30 -9.94
CA HIS A 191 -9.24 -20.35 -11.41
C HIS A 191 -10.64 -20.38 -12.02
N LEU A 192 -11.54 -21.22 -11.49
CA LEU A 192 -12.93 -21.28 -11.94
C LEU A 192 -13.67 -19.96 -11.67
N ARG A 193 -13.46 -19.34 -10.50
CA ARG A 193 -13.99 -18.00 -10.20
C ARG A 193 -13.57 -16.98 -11.26
N ARG A 194 -12.28 -16.94 -11.59
CA ARG A 194 -11.73 -16.01 -12.59
C ARG A 194 -12.29 -16.29 -13.98
N LEU A 195 -12.40 -17.56 -14.37
CA LEU A 195 -12.97 -17.96 -15.65
C LEU A 195 -14.43 -17.51 -15.75
N VAL A 196 -15.27 -17.85 -14.78
CA VAL A 196 -16.71 -17.49 -14.78
C VAL A 196 -16.90 -15.97 -14.83
N ARG A 197 -16.20 -15.22 -13.98
CA ARG A 197 -16.29 -13.75 -13.98
C ARG A 197 -15.71 -13.13 -15.26
N GLY A 198 -14.68 -13.76 -15.82
CA GLY A 198 -14.10 -13.40 -17.12
C GLY A 198 -15.11 -13.57 -18.25
N SER A 199 -15.84 -14.69 -18.29
CA SER A 199 -16.91 -14.94 -19.26
C SER A 199 -18.05 -13.93 -19.15
N VAL A 200 -18.47 -13.57 -17.92
CA VAL A 200 -19.47 -12.51 -17.69
C VAL A 200 -18.97 -11.16 -18.20
N CYS A 201 -17.69 -10.83 -17.96
CA CYS A 201 -17.06 -9.61 -18.47
C CYS A 201 -17.05 -9.56 -20.00
N ALA A 202 -16.57 -10.64 -20.64
CA ALA A 202 -16.53 -10.75 -22.10
C ALA A 202 -17.92 -10.63 -22.71
N GLY A 203 -18.92 -11.33 -22.15
CA GLY A 203 -20.31 -11.23 -22.59
C GLY A 203 -20.84 -9.79 -22.51
N LYS A 204 -20.62 -9.08 -21.40
CA LYS A 204 -21.01 -7.67 -21.28
C LYS A 204 -20.33 -6.77 -22.31
N LEU A 205 -19.02 -6.95 -22.54
CA LEU A 205 -18.26 -6.15 -23.50
C LEU A 205 -18.68 -6.40 -24.95
N LEU A 206 -19.12 -7.61 -25.31
CA LEU A 206 -19.61 -7.93 -26.65
C LEU A 206 -21.08 -7.51 -26.86
N ILE A 207 -21.94 -7.73 -25.88
CA ILE A 207 -23.39 -7.51 -26.02
C ILE A 207 -23.74 -6.01 -25.95
N THR A 208 -23.08 -5.25 -25.08
CA THR A 208 -23.40 -3.82 -24.88
C THR A 208 -23.30 -2.97 -26.15
N PRO A 209 -22.21 -3.04 -26.95
CA PRO A 209 -22.14 -2.28 -28.20
C PRO A 209 -23.20 -2.73 -29.21
N LEU A 210 -23.53 -4.02 -29.27
CA LEU A 210 -24.58 -4.53 -30.16
C LEU A 210 -25.97 -3.97 -29.80
N ILE A 211 -26.30 -3.96 -28.50
CA ILE A 211 -27.57 -3.37 -28.02
C ILE A 211 -27.61 -1.86 -28.33
N LEU A 212 -26.50 -1.15 -28.14
CA LEU A 212 -26.43 0.28 -28.46
C LEU A 212 -26.65 0.53 -29.96
N VAL A 213 -26.02 -0.25 -30.83
CA VAL A 213 -26.20 -0.13 -32.29
C VAL A 213 -27.64 -0.46 -32.70
N LEU A 214 -28.22 -1.54 -32.15
CA LEU A 214 -29.62 -1.90 -32.40
C LEU A 214 -30.58 -0.81 -31.93
N GLY A 215 -30.36 -0.23 -30.75
CA GLY A 215 -31.16 0.87 -30.24
C GLY A 215 -31.09 2.12 -31.12
N LEU A 216 -29.90 2.46 -31.62
CA LEU A 216 -29.71 3.57 -32.56
C LEU A 216 -30.40 3.30 -33.91
N ALA A 217 -30.28 2.08 -34.44
CA ALA A 217 -30.92 1.70 -35.70
C ALA A 217 -32.45 1.76 -35.61
N LEU A 218 -33.03 1.18 -34.55
CA LEU A 218 -34.47 1.24 -34.29
C LEU A 218 -34.96 2.68 -34.09
N GLY A 219 -34.18 3.50 -33.37
CA GLY A 219 -34.46 4.93 -33.20
C GLY A 219 -34.46 5.69 -34.52
N ALA A 220 -33.49 5.43 -35.40
CA ALA A 220 -33.43 6.03 -36.72
C ALA A 220 -34.64 5.63 -37.60
N VAL A 221 -35.01 4.36 -37.61
CA VAL A 221 -36.19 3.86 -38.33
C VAL A 221 -37.47 4.53 -37.83
N ALA A 222 -37.65 4.65 -36.51
CA ALA A 222 -38.82 5.31 -35.93
C ALA A 222 -38.91 6.79 -36.32
N VAL A 223 -37.79 7.51 -36.38
CA VAL A 223 -37.75 8.92 -36.83
C VAL A 223 -38.10 9.06 -38.31
N VAL A 224 -37.68 8.11 -39.16
CA VAL A 224 -38.01 8.11 -40.59
C VAL A 224 -39.50 7.84 -40.80
N ILE A 225 -40.05 6.84 -40.10
CA ILE A 225 -41.48 6.50 -40.20
C ILE A 225 -42.36 7.62 -39.65
N GLY A 226 -41.99 8.26 -38.53
CA GLY A 226 -42.76 9.34 -37.93
C GLY A 226 -42.67 10.69 -38.65
N LYS A 227 -41.83 10.82 -39.68
CA LYS A 227 -41.74 12.02 -40.54
C LYS A 227 -42.54 11.89 -41.85
N ASN A 228 -42.99 10.69 -42.20
CA ASN A 228 -43.90 10.42 -43.32
C ASN A 228 -45.35 10.39 -42.84
#